data_AF-A0A382SD79-F1
#
_entry.id   AF-A0A382SD79-F1
#
_cell.length_a   1.000
_cell.length_b   1.000
_cell.length_c   1.000
_cell.angle_alpha   90.00
_cell.angle_beta   90.00
_cell.angle_gamma   90.00
#
_symmetry.space_group_name_H-M   'P 1'
#
loop_
_entity.id
_entity.type
_entity.pdbx_description
1 polymer ?
#
loop_
_entity_poly.entity_id
_entity_poly.type
_entity_poly.pdbx_seq_one_letter_code
_entity_poly.pdbx_strand_id
1 'polypeptide(L)'
;MNIACVLITHLPVKSEQRRDPALEGRPVVITESFGSKQVVLDSSQEARGVTTGMSLQEAVSRSKDTVLLRADEPYYDSVFTEML
;
A
#
# COMPACT_ATOMS: atom_id res chain seq x y z
N MET A 1 5.58 3.51 34.93
CA MET A 1 5.36 2.54 33.84
C MET A 1 5.56 3.31 32.55
N ASN A 2 6.56 2.96 31.75
CA ASN A 2 6.83 3.67 30.50
C ASN A 2 6.45 2.75 29.34
N ILE A 3 5.69 3.27 28.39
CA ILE A 3 5.24 2.56 27.18
C ILE A 3 5.91 3.23 26.00
N ALA A 4 6.52 2.43 25.13
CA ALA A 4 7.02 2.88 23.83
C ALA A 4 6.09 2.36 22.73
N CYS A 5 5.72 3.22 21.78
CA CYS A 5 4.91 2.86 20.62
C CYS A 5 5.73 3.09 19.35
N VAL A 6 5.71 2.11 18.44
CA VAL A 6 6.35 2.21 17.11
C VAL A 6 5.25 2.17 16.05
N LEU A 7 5.30 3.11 15.11
CA LEU A 7 4.42 3.15 13.95
C LEU A 7 5.25 2.90 12.69
N ILE A 8 4.87 1.89 11.92
CA ILE A 8 5.44 1.62 10.60
C ILE A 8 4.46 2.17 9.56
N THR A 9 4.82 3.29 8.93
CA THR A 9 4.01 3.90 7.87
C THR A 9 4.14 3.12 6.56
N HIS A 10 3.05 3.07 5.78
CA HIS A 10 3.02 2.47 4.44
C HIS A 10 3.60 1.05 4.38
N LEU A 11 3.27 0.22 5.38
CA LEU A 11 3.78 -1.16 5.46
C LEU A 11 3.45 -1.97 4.20
N PRO A 12 2.21 -2.01 3.68
CA PRO A 12 1.90 -2.74 2.45
C PRO A 12 2.81 -2.36 1.27
N VAL A 13 2.98 -1.07 0.98
CA VAL A 13 3.82 -0.63 -0.14
C VAL A 13 5.28 -0.99 0.05
N LYS A 14 5.81 -0.81 1.26
CA LYS A 14 7.20 -1.17 1.58
C LYS A 14 7.43 -2.68 1.50
N SER A 15 6.46 -3.47 1.90
CA SER A 15 6.50 -4.93 1.79
C SER A 15 6.56 -5.36 0.32
N GLU A 16 5.73 -4.79 -0.56
CA GLU A 16 5.79 -5.12 -1.99
C GLU A 16 7.08 -4.63 -2.65
N GLN A 17 7.60 -3.45 -2.29
CA GLN A 17 8.90 -2.97 -2.79
C GLN A 17 10.06 -3.86 -2.32
N ARG A 18 10.01 -4.39 -1.08
CA ARG A 18 10.97 -5.37 -0.59
C ARG A 18 10.88 -6.69 -1.36
N ARG A 19 9.67 -7.13 -1.72
CA ARG A 19 9.41 -8.35 -2.48
C ARG A 19 9.84 -8.23 -3.94
N ASP A 20 9.57 -7.09 -4.55
CA ASP A 20 9.95 -6.75 -5.93
C ASP A 20 10.61 -5.36 -5.98
N PRO A 21 11.96 -5.31 -5.98
CA PRO A 21 12.70 -4.05 -6.08
C PRO A 21 12.42 -3.24 -7.35
N ALA A 22 11.84 -3.84 -8.41
CA ALA A 22 11.46 -3.10 -9.61
C ALA A 22 10.31 -2.11 -9.38
N LEU A 23 9.66 -2.15 -8.21
CA LEU A 23 8.61 -1.22 -7.78
C LEU A 23 9.17 0.06 -7.13
N GLU A 24 10.46 0.09 -6.79
CA GLU A 24 11.09 1.29 -6.23
C GLU A 24 11.07 2.46 -7.23
N GLY A 25 10.71 3.65 -6.76
CA GLY A 25 10.61 4.85 -7.59
C GLY A 25 9.45 4.86 -8.60
N ARG A 26 8.56 3.86 -8.56
CA ARG A 26 7.35 3.80 -9.39
C ARG A 26 6.10 4.17 -8.59
N PRO A 27 5.10 4.79 -9.22
CA PRO A 27 3.81 5.04 -8.57
C PRO A 27 3.06 3.71 -8.34
N VAL A 28 3.12 3.16 -7.14
CA VAL A 28 2.42 1.95 -6.72
C VAL A 28 1.15 2.29 -5.93
N VAL A 29 0.06 1.59 -6.23
CA VAL A 29 -1.20 1.64 -5.49
C VAL A 29 -1.62 0.21 -5.14
N ILE A 30 -1.82 -0.05 -3.87
CA ILE A 30 -2.33 -1.32 -3.35
C ILE A 30 -3.82 -1.17 -3.11
N THR A 31 -4.60 -2.09 -3.68
CA THR A 31 -6.06 -2.10 -3.54
C THR A 31 -6.57 -3.28 -2.74
N GLU A 32 -7.66 -3.05 -2.04
CA GLU A 32 -8.44 -4.07 -1.35
C GLU A 32 -9.90 -4.05 -1.84
N SER A 33 -10.61 -5.13 -1.53
CA SER A 33 -12.04 -5.22 -1.82
C SER A 33 -12.83 -4.75 -0.59
N PHE A 34 -13.59 -3.68 -0.74
CA PHE A 34 -14.56 -3.22 0.26
C PHE A 34 -15.98 -3.47 -0.26
N GLY A 35 -16.56 -4.61 0.15
CA GLY A 35 -17.82 -5.10 -0.41
C GLY A 35 -17.69 -5.40 -1.90
N SER A 36 -18.46 -4.69 -2.74
CA SER A 36 -18.40 -4.82 -4.21
C SER A 36 -17.42 -3.86 -4.88
N LYS A 37 -16.75 -2.98 -4.12
CA LYS A 37 -15.85 -1.94 -4.65
C LYS A 37 -14.39 -2.30 -4.41
N GLN A 38 -13.53 -1.88 -5.34
CA GLN A 38 -12.08 -1.82 -5.11
C GLN A 38 -11.69 -0.43 -4.63
N VAL A 39 -11.01 -0.37 -3.50
CA VAL A 39 -10.54 0.87 -2.88
C VAL A 39 -9.04 0.80 -2.63
N VAL A 40 -8.40 1.95 -2.52
CA VAL A 40 -6.99 2.06 -2.18
C VAL A 40 -6.81 1.72 -0.70
N LEU A 41 -6.02 0.69 -0.43
CA LEU A 41 -5.54 0.37 0.92
C LEU A 41 -4.35 1.27 1.27
N ASP A 42 -3.35 1.31 0.38
CA ASP A 42 -2.10 2.06 0.56
C ASP A 42 -1.53 2.51 -0.79
N SER A 43 -0.63 3.49 -0.77
CA SER A 43 0.01 4.02 -1.98
C SER A 43 1.41 4.57 -1.71
N SER A 44 2.30 4.36 -2.68
CA SER A 44 3.64 4.96 -2.68
C SER A 44 3.60 6.50 -2.74
N GLN A 45 4.70 7.15 -2.37
CA GLN A 45 4.83 8.60 -2.47
C GLN A 45 4.78 9.10 -3.92
N GLU A 46 5.20 8.27 -4.86
CA GLU A 46 5.22 8.52 -6.29
C GLU A 46 3.80 8.57 -6.89
N ALA A 47 2.84 7.86 -6.30
CA ALA A 47 1.43 7.90 -6.67
C ALA A 47 0.73 9.18 -6.13
N ARG A 48 1.22 10.35 -6.55
CA ARG A 48 0.80 11.65 -6.02
C ARG A 48 -0.70 11.87 -6.20
N GLY A 49 -1.35 12.35 -5.14
CA GLY A 49 -2.78 12.67 -5.14
C GLY A 49 -3.70 11.47 -4.93
N VAL A 50 -3.15 10.26 -4.81
CA VAL A 50 -3.85 9.07 -4.33
C VAL A 50 -3.84 9.05 -2.80
N THR A 51 -4.95 8.65 -2.19
CA THR A 51 -5.09 8.51 -0.74
C THR A 51 -5.85 7.23 -0.41
N THR A 52 -5.67 6.68 0.79
CA THR A 52 -6.43 5.54 1.29
C THR A 52 -7.94 5.77 1.23
N GLY A 53 -8.70 4.71 0.95
CA GLY A 53 -10.16 4.69 0.83
C GLY A 53 -10.70 5.21 -0.51
N MET A 54 -9.85 5.81 -1.35
CA MET A 54 -10.22 6.30 -2.67
C MET A 54 -10.62 5.12 -3.57
N SER A 55 -11.57 5.31 -4.47
CA SER A 55 -11.93 4.24 -5.41
C SER A 55 -10.78 3.96 -6.38
N LEU A 56 -10.65 2.72 -6.86
CA LEU A 56 -9.64 2.37 -7.86
C LEU A 56 -9.71 3.29 -9.09
N GLN A 57 -10.93 3.57 -9.58
CA GLN A 57 -11.13 4.43 -10.75
C GLN A 57 -10.60 5.85 -10.50
N GLU A 58 -10.88 6.41 -9.33
CA GLU A 58 -10.41 7.74 -8.96
C GLU A 58 -8.89 7.77 -8.79
N ALA A 59 -8.29 6.76 -8.14
CA ALA A 59 -6.85 6.64 -7.99
C ALA A 59 -6.11 6.63 -9.34
N VAL A 60 -6.58 5.82 -10.29
CA VAL A 60 -6.00 5.73 -11.64
C VAL A 60 -6.19 7.03 -12.44
N SER A 61 -7.27 7.77 -12.20
CA SER A 61 -7.47 9.08 -12.84
C SER A 61 -6.49 10.15 -12.35
N ARG A 62 -6.05 10.05 -11.10
CA ARG A 62 -5.13 11.01 -10.46
C ARG A 62 -3.66 10.66 -10.69
N SER A 63 -3.32 9.38 -10.72
CA SER A 63 -1.97 8.88 -10.92
C SER A 63 -1.91 8.00 -12.17
N LYS A 64 -1.42 8.59 -13.26
CA LYS A 64 -1.20 7.87 -14.52
C LYS A 64 -0.02 6.92 -14.38
N ASP A 65 -0.06 5.81 -15.11
CA ASP A 65 0.99 4.79 -15.14
C ASP A 65 1.28 4.12 -13.78
N THR A 66 0.30 4.20 -12.87
CA THR A 66 0.37 3.51 -11.58
C THR A 66 0.43 1.99 -11.76
N VAL A 67 1.32 1.34 -11.02
CA VAL A 67 1.30 -0.10 -10.82
C VAL A 67 0.21 -0.44 -9.83
N LEU A 68 -0.77 -1.21 -10.26
CA LEU A 68 -1.87 -1.68 -9.43
C LEU A 68 -1.55 -3.07 -8.89
N LEU A 69 -1.54 -3.19 -7.57
CA LEU A 69 -1.39 -4.47 -6.87
C LEU A 69 -2.62 -4.71 -6.00
N ARG A 70 -3.04 -5.97 -5.90
CA ARG A 70 -4.04 -6.36 -4.91
C ARG A 70 -3.34 -6.65 -3.59
N ALA A 71 -3.95 -6.24 -2.49
CA ALA A 71 -3.45 -6.52 -1.15
C ALA A 71 -3.23 -8.03 -0.93
N ASP A 72 -2.07 -8.34 -0.40
CA ASP A 72 -1.68 -9.66 0.09
C ASP A 72 -1.54 -9.58 1.62
N GLU A 73 -2.68 -9.49 2.31
CA GLU A 73 -2.71 -9.35 3.78
C GLU A 73 -1.90 -10.42 4.52
N PRO A 74 -1.99 -11.73 4.16
CA PRO A 74 -1.19 -12.76 4.83
C PRO A 74 0.32 -12.48 4.75
N TYR A 75 0.79 -11.89 3.66
CA TYR A 75 2.19 -11.48 3.55
C TYR A 75 2.51 -10.23 4.38
N TYR A 76 1.64 -9.23 4.39
CA TYR A 76 1.89 -8.03 5.18
C TYR A 76 1.93 -8.35 6.69
N ASP A 77 1.07 -9.25 7.15
CA ASP A 77 1.05 -9.74 8.52
C ASP A 77 2.34 -10.49 8.87
N SER A 78 2.87 -11.32 7.96
CA SER A 78 4.13 -12.03 8.20
C SER A 78 5.31 -11.06 8.28
N VAL A 79 5.38 -10.07 7.38
CA VAL A 79 6.42 -9.02 7.42
C VAL A 79 6.32 -8.19 8.69
N PHE A 80 5.12 -7.84 9.15
CA PHE A 80 4.93 -7.13 10.42
C PHE A 80 5.42 -7.96 11.61
N THR A 81 5.08 -9.25 11.63
CA THR A 81 5.46 -10.17 12.71
C THR A 81 6.97 -10.38 12.80
N GLU A 82 7.68 -10.36 11.66
CA GLU A 82 9.16 -10.40 11.64
C GLU A 82 9.83 -9.19 12.32
N MET A 83 9.11 -8.07 12.50
CA MET A 83 9.64 -6.84 13.09
C MET A 83 9.35 -6.69 14.60
N LEU A 84 8.56 -7.59 15.18
CA LEU A 84 8.24 -7.64 16.61
C LEU A 84 9.24 -8.49 17.40
#